data_AF-J9EY45-F1
#
_entry.id   AF-J9EY45-F1
#
_cell.length_a   1.000
_cell.length_b   1.000
_cell.length_c   1.000
_cell.angle_alpha   90.00
_cell.angle_beta   90.00
_cell.angle_gamma   90.00
#
_symmetry.space_group_name_H-M   'P 1'
#
loop_
_entity.id
_entity.type
_entity.pdbx_description
1 polymer ?
#
loop_
_entity_poly.entity_id
_entity_poly.type
_entity_poly.pdbx_seq_one_letter_code
_entity_poly.pdbx_strand_id
1 'polypeptide(L)'
;MEHEADAHYYMLTTVKFLCLHCESLLNARREHRGYLIWAQENLLISKLWTLLRSDRSQLAELVIPLIMHCITLPSGEEMFWKVVNTQFISQKWEERFSAVERTTVLLQLANALPVNTNKVIQTSLSCCITHLIASIDDPNIAVAQQALLSIQHMPSASLKLMCLCLESQFDSSIVDRALIITRIQQLTSIVPNVEILTWEFFIQRFEGLAIESQLLAKNGESNFVHDLTHSDPLSELYQRKLTRARQIIENSCNARSIVRTLQNNSMCHQLSTAIFRPSSWKITAELKYDEMKRRTNALISGRKKIRHLVTIVKVISTWKLSKHLQSFTNVLARSTTNCM
;
A
#
# COMPACT_ATOMS: atom_id res chain seq x y z
N MET A 1 41.46 1.95 -16.72
CA MET A 1 40.02 2.14 -16.52
C MET A 1 39.21 1.81 -17.77
N GLU A 2 39.62 2.24 -18.98
CA GLU A 2 38.89 1.91 -20.23
C GLU A 2 38.86 0.40 -20.56
N HIS A 3 40.01 -0.30 -20.53
CA HIS A 3 40.05 -1.75 -20.79
C HIS A 3 39.15 -2.59 -19.89
N GLU A 4 38.90 -2.12 -18.67
CA GLU A 4 37.99 -2.78 -17.74
C GLU A 4 36.52 -2.55 -18.13
N ALA A 5 36.17 -1.35 -18.62
CA ALA A 5 34.82 -1.06 -19.10
C ALA A 5 34.47 -1.88 -20.35
N ASP A 6 35.41 -2.02 -21.29
CA ASP A 6 35.22 -2.83 -22.50
C ASP A 6 35.04 -4.32 -22.15
N ALA A 7 35.85 -4.84 -21.23
CA ALA A 7 35.71 -6.22 -20.76
C ALA A 7 34.31 -6.47 -20.15
N HIS A 8 33.83 -5.55 -19.29
CA HIS A 8 32.48 -5.64 -18.74
C HIS A 8 31.40 -5.61 -19.82
N TYR A 9 31.56 -4.75 -20.84
CA TYR A 9 30.64 -4.66 -21.96
C TYR A 9 30.54 -5.97 -22.75
N TYR A 10 31.69 -6.56 -23.13
CA TYR A 10 31.70 -7.82 -23.87
C TYR A 10 31.18 -8.98 -23.04
N MET A 11 31.56 -9.08 -21.76
CA MET A 11 31.03 -10.11 -20.86
C MET A 11 29.52 -10.01 -20.73
N LEU A 12 28.99 -8.79 -20.52
CA LEU A 12 27.56 -8.59 -20.38
C LEU A 12 26.82 -8.83 -21.70
N THR A 13 27.43 -8.52 -22.84
CA THR A 13 26.90 -8.86 -24.17
C THR A 13 26.75 -10.37 -24.32
N THR A 14 27.75 -11.15 -23.89
CA THR A 14 27.68 -12.61 -23.89
C THR A 14 26.57 -13.11 -22.95
N VAL A 15 26.46 -12.56 -21.74
CA VAL A 15 25.39 -12.92 -20.80
C VAL A 15 24.01 -12.62 -21.39
N LYS A 16 23.83 -11.44 -21.99
CA LYS A 16 22.60 -11.04 -22.70
C LYS A 16 22.27 -12.03 -23.82
N PHE A 17 23.25 -12.40 -24.64
CA PHE A 17 23.06 -13.37 -25.72
C PHE A 17 22.61 -14.73 -25.17
N LEU A 18 23.31 -15.26 -24.18
CA LEU A 18 22.99 -16.56 -23.58
C LEU A 18 21.59 -16.58 -22.96
N CYS A 19 21.22 -15.54 -22.22
CA CYS A 19 19.93 -15.49 -21.51
C CYS A 19 18.75 -15.26 -22.46
N LEU A 20 18.89 -14.33 -23.40
CA LEU A 20 17.76 -13.86 -24.22
C LEU A 20 17.65 -14.57 -25.58
N HIS A 21 18.75 -15.05 -26.14
CA HIS A 21 18.76 -15.72 -27.46
C HIS A 21 18.95 -17.23 -27.36
N CYS A 22 19.76 -17.71 -26.41
CA CYS A 22 19.92 -19.14 -26.15
C CYS A 22 18.97 -19.67 -25.07
N GLU A 23 18.09 -18.81 -24.53
CA GLU A 23 17.08 -19.16 -23.53
C GLU A 23 17.65 -19.85 -22.27
N SER A 24 18.91 -19.58 -21.91
CA SER A 24 19.62 -20.35 -20.87
C SER A 24 18.89 -20.34 -19.52
N LEU A 25 18.37 -19.18 -19.10
CA LEU A 25 17.59 -19.06 -17.86
C LEU A 25 16.20 -19.69 -17.96
N LEU A 26 15.60 -19.70 -19.16
CA LEU A 26 14.33 -20.36 -19.40
C LEU A 26 14.46 -21.89 -19.34
N ASN A 27 15.57 -22.42 -19.84
CA ASN A 27 15.92 -23.83 -19.73
C ASN A 27 16.21 -24.20 -18.27
N ALA A 28 17.00 -23.37 -17.56
CA ALA A 28 17.22 -23.54 -16.12
C ALA A 28 15.91 -23.51 -15.30
N ARG A 29 14.91 -22.72 -15.72
CA ARG A 29 13.57 -22.73 -15.09
C ARG A 29 12.91 -24.11 -15.14
N ARG A 30 13.11 -24.87 -16.22
CA ARG A 30 12.52 -26.20 -16.44
C ARG A 30 13.33 -27.29 -15.75
N GLU A 31 14.66 -27.26 -15.91
CA GLU A 31 15.56 -28.36 -15.54
C GLU A 31 16.19 -28.17 -14.15
N HIS A 32 16.42 -26.92 -13.74
CA HIS A 32 17.19 -26.57 -12.55
C HIS A 32 16.53 -25.41 -11.76
N ARG A 33 15.22 -25.52 -11.51
CA ARG A 33 14.43 -24.45 -10.88
C ARG A 33 15.02 -23.91 -9.57
N GLY A 34 15.54 -24.80 -8.71
CA GLY A 34 16.17 -24.40 -7.44
C GLY A 34 17.41 -23.55 -7.64
N TYR A 35 18.27 -23.89 -8.61
CA TYR A 35 19.42 -23.07 -8.97
C TYR A 35 19.00 -21.71 -9.51
N LEU A 36 17.96 -21.64 -10.34
CA LEU A 36 17.47 -20.37 -10.87
C LEU A 36 16.97 -19.44 -9.74
N ILE A 37 16.22 -19.97 -8.77
CA ILE A 37 15.76 -19.19 -7.61
C ILE A 37 16.96 -18.69 -6.80
N TRP A 38 17.93 -19.56 -6.51
CA TRP A 38 19.16 -19.16 -5.81
C TRP A 38 19.93 -18.08 -6.59
N ALA A 39 20.02 -18.20 -7.92
CA ALA A 39 20.68 -17.22 -8.78
C ALA A 39 19.95 -15.88 -8.77
N GLN A 40 18.62 -15.87 -8.79
CA GLN A 40 17.81 -14.65 -8.63
C GLN A 40 18.13 -13.95 -7.30
N GLU A 41 18.16 -14.72 -6.22
CA GLU A 41 18.38 -14.20 -4.86
C GLU A 41 19.81 -13.70 -4.61
N ASN A 42 20.82 -14.27 -5.27
CA ASN A 42 22.21 -14.00 -4.89
C ASN A 42 23.01 -13.26 -5.97
N LEU A 43 22.65 -13.41 -7.26
CA LEU A 43 23.50 -13.00 -8.37
C LEU A 43 22.80 -12.10 -9.38
N LEU A 44 21.58 -12.41 -9.81
CA LEU A 44 21.00 -11.77 -11.01
C LEU A 44 20.53 -10.35 -10.72
N ILE A 45 19.33 -10.19 -10.15
CA ILE A 45 18.68 -8.89 -10.04
C ILE A 45 19.51 -7.91 -9.20
N SER A 46 20.10 -8.37 -8.10
CA SER A 46 20.90 -7.52 -7.22
C SER A 46 22.14 -6.95 -7.91
N LYS A 47 22.88 -7.75 -8.69
CA LYS A 47 24.08 -7.27 -9.41
C LYS A 47 23.69 -6.46 -10.63
N LEU A 48 22.71 -6.91 -11.41
CA LEU A 48 22.21 -6.17 -12.57
C LEU A 48 21.73 -4.77 -12.17
N TRP A 49 21.00 -4.64 -11.06
CA TRP A 49 20.56 -3.35 -10.54
C TRP A 49 21.72 -2.37 -10.28
N THR A 50 22.86 -2.86 -9.76
CA THR A 50 24.02 -1.99 -9.48
C THR A 50 24.71 -1.44 -10.73
N LEU A 51 24.49 -2.08 -11.88
CA LEU A 51 25.07 -1.69 -13.18
C LEU A 51 24.25 -0.61 -13.91
N LEU A 52 23.05 -0.26 -13.42
CA LEU A 52 22.23 0.82 -13.95
C LEU A 52 22.80 2.18 -13.54
N ARG A 53 23.81 2.68 -14.25
CA ARG A 53 24.45 3.96 -13.94
C ARG A 53 24.42 4.90 -15.15
N SER A 54 24.29 6.20 -14.89
CA SER A 54 24.25 7.21 -15.96
C SER A 54 25.61 7.35 -16.66
N ASP A 55 26.71 7.21 -15.90
CA ASP A 55 28.09 7.29 -16.41
C ASP A 55 28.50 6.09 -17.29
N ARG A 56 27.70 5.02 -17.32
CA ARG A 56 27.93 3.81 -18.13
C ARG A 56 26.64 3.38 -18.84
N SER A 57 25.96 4.31 -19.49
CA SER A 57 24.66 4.09 -20.16
C SER A 57 24.67 2.92 -21.16
N GLN A 58 25.77 2.69 -21.88
CA GLN A 58 25.92 1.54 -22.79
C GLN A 58 25.80 0.19 -22.08
N LEU A 59 26.31 0.07 -20.86
CA LEU A 59 26.09 -1.14 -20.05
C LEU A 59 24.63 -1.23 -19.63
N ALA A 60 24.01 -0.11 -19.22
CA ALA A 60 22.61 -0.09 -18.83
C ALA A 60 21.69 -0.58 -19.96
N GLU A 61 21.94 -0.21 -21.22
CA GLU A 61 21.18 -0.70 -22.39
C GLU A 61 21.24 -2.23 -22.55
N LEU A 62 22.33 -2.87 -22.12
CA LEU A 62 22.46 -4.33 -22.10
C LEU A 62 21.77 -4.94 -20.88
N VAL A 63 21.86 -4.28 -19.73
CA VAL A 63 21.31 -4.73 -18.44
C VAL A 63 19.80 -4.70 -18.41
N ILE A 64 19.16 -3.66 -18.96
CA ILE A 64 17.73 -3.44 -18.81
C ILE A 64 16.90 -4.62 -19.37
N PRO A 65 17.16 -5.13 -20.59
CA PRO A 65 16.49 -6.33 -21.10
C PRO A 65 16.72 -7.57 -20.21
N LEU A 66 17.90 -7.70 -19.61
CA LEU A 66 18.19 -8.79 -18.66
C LEU A 66 17.38 -8.66 -17.37
N ILE A 67 17.25 -7.45 -16.80
CA ILE A 67 16.39 -7.20 -15.63
C ILE A 67 14.94 -7.54 -15.97
N MET A 68 14.42 -7.05 -17.10
CA MET A 68 13.04 -7.33 -17.51
C MET A 68 12.81 -8.83 -17.70
N HIS A 69 13.75 -9.55 -18.31
CA HIS A 69 13.68 -11.00 -18.43
C HIS A 69 13.71 -11.68 -17.05
N CYS A 70 14.64 -11.29 -16.17
CA CYS A 70 14.75 -11.84 -14.82
C CYS A 70 13.46 -11.64 -14.01
N ILE A 71 12.78 -10.49 -14.11
CA ILE A 71 11.50 -10.21 -13.45
C ILE A 71 10.44 -11.27 -13.81
N THR A 72 10.43 -11.75 -15.06
CA THR A 72 9.43 -12.73 -15.54
C THR A 72 9.71 -14.17 -15.13
N LEU A 73 10.88 -14.44 -14.53
CA LEU A 73 11.28 -15.76 -14.07
C LEU A 73 10.83 -16.00 -12.61
N PRO A 74 10.79 -17.26 -12.14
CA PRO A 74 10.44 -17.56 -10.74
C PRO A 74 11.28 -16.77 -9.74
N SER A 75 10.64 -16.23 -8.71
CA SER A 75 11.23 -15.34 -7.69
C SER A 75 11.81 -14.01 -8.21
N GLY A 76 11.71 -13.74 -9.52
CA GLY A 76 12.25 -12.53 -10.15
C GLY A 76 11.59 -11.25 -9.68
N GLU A 77 10.27 -11.12 -9.87
CA GLU A 77 9.51 -9.96 -9.36
C GLU A 77 9.65 -9.79 -7.83
N GLU A 78 9.74 -10.89 -7.08
CA GLU A 78 10.00 -10.89 -5.64
C GLU A 78 11.30 -10.16 -5.32
N MET A 79 12.38 -10.64 -5.94
CA MET A 79 13.70 -10.12 -5.69
C MET A 79 13.90 -8.71 -6.23
N PHE A 80 13.25 -8.34 -7.35
CA PHE A 80 13.26 -6.99 -7.86
C PHE A 80 12.70 -5.99 -6.85
N TRP A 81 11.50 -6.25 -6.31
CA TRP A 81 10.94 -5.37 -5.29
C TRP A 81 11.81 -5.35 -4.04
N LYS A 82 12.36 -6.50 -3.61
CA LYS A 82 13.21 -6.54 -2.42
C LYS A 82 14.41 -5.60 -2.59
N VAL A 83 15.10 -5.66 -3.73
CA VAL A 83 16.24 -4.78 -4.05
C VAL A 83 15.82 -3.31 -4.10
N VAL A 84 14.75 -3.00 -4.85
CA VAL A 84 14.23 -1.62 -4.97
C VAL A 84 13.86 -1.06 -3.60
N ASN A 85 12.99 -1.76 -2.86
CA ASN A 85 12.55 -1.30 -1.54
C ASN A 85 13.73 -1.09 -0.61
N THR A 86 14.65 -2.06 -0.51
CA THR A 86 15.81 -1.97 0.41
C THR A 86 16.65 -0.73 0.13
N GLN A 87 16.88 -0.37 -1.15
CA GLN A 87 17.67 0.82 -1.47
C GLN A 87 16.91 2.13 -1.24
N PHE A 88 15.63 2.20 -1.62
CA PHE A 88 14.83 3.42 -1.44
C PHE A 88 14.44 3.70 0.02
N ILE A 89 14.44 2.69 0.89
CA ILE A 89 14.17 2.85 2.33
C ILE A 89 15.43 2.87 3.18
N SER A 90 16.62 2.86 2.56
CA SER A 90 17.89 2.86 3.28
C SER A 90 18.02 4.11 4.16
N GLN A 91 18.59 3.94 5.34
CA GLN A 91 18.92 5.07 6.22
C GLN A 91 20.00 5.98 5.61
N LYS A 92 20.88 5.40 4.78
CA LYS A 92 21.93 6.13 4.06
C LYS A 92 21.32 6.82 2.86
N TRP A 93 21.41 8.15 2.84
CA TRP A 93 20.83 8.95 1.75
C TRP A 93 21.56 8.69 0.43
N GLU A 94 22.83 8.30 0.45
CA GLU A 94 23.64 7.97 -0.73
C GLU A 94 23.10 6.74 -1.47
N GLU A 95 22.59 5.76 -0.71
CA GLU A 95 21.94 4.57 -1.29
C GLU A 95 20.61 4.94 -1.94
N ARG A 96 19.81 5.81 -1.30
CA ARG A 96 18.57 6.35 -1.88
C ARG A 96 18.83 7.21 -3.12
N PHE A 97 19.84 8.07 -3.07
CA PHE A 97 20.30 8.88 -4.21
C PHE A 97 20.65 8.00 -5.41
N SER A 98 21.45 6.95 -5.17
CA SER A 98 21.80 5.98 -6.22
C SER A 98 20.59 5.21 -6.74
N ALA A 99 19.58 4.94 -5.91
CA ALA A 99 18.35 4.27 -6.31
C ALA A 99 17.50 5.14 -7.25
N VAL A 100 17.44 6.45 -6.99
CA VAL A 100 16.81 7.45 -7.88
C VAL A 100 17.50 7.45 -9.24
N GLU A 101 18.83 7.51 -9.28
CA GLU A 101 19.60 7.44 -10.54
C GLU A 101 19.31 6.14 -11.31
N ARG A 102 19.45 4.99 -10.66
CA ARG A 102 19.24 3.66 -11.27
C ARG A 102 17.84 3.54 -11.88
N THR A 103 16.83 3.99 -11.15
CA THR A 103 15.43 3.97 -11.62
C THR A 103 15.24 4.91 -12.79
N THR A 104 15.88 6.08 -12.77
CA THR A 104 15.82 7.04 -13.88
C THR A 104 16.42 6.45 -15.15
N VAL A 105 17.62 5.86 -15.07
CA VAL A 105 18.29 5.19 -16.20
C VAL A 105 17.45 4.03 -16.73
N LEU A 106 16.90 3.19 -15.83
CA LEU A 106 15.99 2.10 -16.19
C LEU A 106 14.80 2.59 -17.00
N LEU A 107 14.13 3.67 -16.57
CA LEU A 107 12.92 4.18 -17.22
C LEU A 107 13.21 4.95 -18.51
N GLN A 108 14.34 5.66 -18.59
CA GLN A 108 14.75 6.40 -19.79
C GLN A 108 15.13 5.46 -20.94
N LEU A 109 15.78 4.34 -20.64
CA LEU A 109 16.31 3.41 -21.65
C LEU A 109 15.43 2.15 -21.83
N ALA A 110 14.34 2.00 -21.06
CA ALA A 110 13.42 0.88 -21.21
C ALA A 110 12.72 0.90 -22.57
N ASN A 111 12.77 -0.24 -23.27
CA ASN A 111 11.94 -0.48 -24.44
C ASN A 111 10.48 -0.68 -24.01
N ALA A 112 9.55 0.03 -24.64
CA ALA A 112 8.13 -0.05 -24.34
C ALA A 112 7.51 -1.42 -24.67
N LEU A 113 8.03 -2.17 -25.65
CA LEU A 113 7.39 -3.41 -26.12
C LEU A 113 7.29 -4.51 -25.04
N PRO A 114 8.36 -4.89 -24.31
CA PRO A 114 8.26 -5.85 -23.21
C PRO A 114 7.36 -5.37 -22.07
N VAL A 115 7.32 -4.05 -21.82
CA VAL A 115 6.51 -3.47 -20.74
C VAL A 115 5.02 -3.50 -21.13
N ASN A 116 4.68 -3.12 -22.36
CA ASN A 116 3.29 -3.07 -22.83
C ASN A 116 2.62 -4.46 -22.85
N THR A 117 3.41 -5.52 -23.06
CA THR A 117 2.89 -6.88 -23.25
C THR A 117 2.87 -7.72 -21.97
N ASN A 118 3.54 -7.29 -20.90
CA ASN A 118 3.71 -8.12 -19.71
C ASN A 118 3.30 -7.40 -18.42
N LYS A 119 2.17 -7.83 -17.85
CA LYS A 119 1.60 -7.28 -16.61
C LYS A 119 2.56 -7.40 -15.41
N VAL A 120 3.33 -8.48 -15.32
CA VAL A 120 4.30 -8.69 -14.22
C VAL A 120 5.43 -7.66 -14.27
N ILE A 121 5.90 -7.33 -15.48
CA ILE A 121 6.88 -6.25 -15.66
C ILE A 121 6.25 -4.90 -15.26
N GLN A 122 5.04 -4.60 -15.73
CA GLN A 122 4.35 -3.34 -15.41
C GLN A 122 4.17 -3.14 -13.90
N THR A 123 3.62 -4.13 -13.20
CA THR A 123 3.42 -4.07 -11.75
C THR A 123 4.75 -4.06 -11.01
N SER A 124 5.80 -4.70 -11.54
CA SER A 124 7.15 -4.62 -10.96
C SER A 124 7.77 -3.23 -11.06
N LEU A 125 7.69 -2.61 -12.24
CA LEU A 125 8.19 -1.24 -12.46
C LEU A 125 7.36 -0.20 -11.70
N SER A 126 6.07 -0.45 -11.48
CA SER A 126 5.22 0.44 -10.67
C SER A 126 5.81 0.69 -9.27
N CYS A 127 6.50 -0.30 -8.70
CA CYS A 127 7.16 -0.20 -7.39
C CYS A 127 8.28 0.84 -7.42
N CYS A 128 9.23 0.73 -8.36
CA CYS A 128 10.33 1.71 -8.45
C CYS A 128 9.83 3.09 -8.89
N ILE A 129 8.82 3.18 -9.76
CA ILE A 129 8.20 4.45 -10.15
C ILE A 129 7.55 5.15 -8.95
N THR A 130 6.82 4.40 -8.13
CA THR A 130 6.19 4.90 -6.90
C THR A 130 7.23 5.44 -5.92
N HIS A 131 8.36 4.76 -5.79
CA HIS A 131 9.50 5.21 -4.97
C HIS A 131 10.20 6.43 -5.55
N LEU A 132 10.43 6.48 -6.86
CA LEU A 132 11.05 7.60 -7.55
C LEU A 132 10.25 8.89 -7.33
N ILE A 133 8.93 8.84 -7.56
CA ILE A 133 8.05 10.00 -7.35
C ILE A 133 8.00 10.38 -5.87
N ALA A 134 7.96 9.40 -4.95
CA ALA A 134 7.99 9.67 -3.50
C ALA A 134 9.28 10.39 -3.06
N SER A 135 10.39 10.12 -3.74
CA SER A 135 11.71 10.63 -3.38
C SER A 135 11.82 12.14 -3.54
N ILE A 136 10.87 12.82 -4.19
CA ILE A 136 10.80 14.28 -4.26
C ILE A 136 10.55 14.89 -2.87
N ASP A 137 9.90 14.14 -1.99
CA ASP A 137 9.67 14.53 -0.59
C ASP A 137 10.70 13.87 0.36
N ASP A 138 11.86 13.44 -0.16
CA ASP A 138 12.92 12.84 0.67
C ASP A 138 13.45 13.87 1.69
N PRO A 139 13.72 13.46 2.95
CA PRO A 139 14.29 14.37 3.95
C PRO A 139 15.67 14.93 3.58
N ASN A 140 16.42 14.25 2.71
CA ASN A 140 17.66 14.75 2.17
C ASN A 140 17.42 15.52 0.87
N ILE A 141 17.84 16.78 0.85
CA ILE A 141 17.62 17.71 -0.27
C ILE A 141 18.27 17.21 -1.57
N ALA A 142 19.44 16.57 -1.51
CA ALA A 142 20.11 16.08 -2.72
C ALA A 142 19.30 14.95 -3.38
N VAL A 143 18.71 14.05 -2.59
CA VAL A 143 17.83 12.98 -3.09
C VAL A 143 16.56 13.59 -3.70
N ALA A 144 15.93 14.54 -2.99
CA ALA A 144 14.75 15.24 -3.45
C ALA A 144 14.96 15.98 -4.78
N GLN A 145 16.05 16.75 -4.87
CA GLN A 145 16.40 17.49 -6.08
C GLN A 145 16.73 16.55 -7.24
N GLN A 146 17.46 15.46 -6.99
CA GLN A 146 17.78 14.47 -8.02
C GLN A 146 16.49 13.84 -8.58
N ALA A 147 15.55 13.45 -7.72
CA ALA A 147 14.28 12.86 -8.13
C ALA A 147 13.43 13.86 -8.94
N LEU A 148 13.34 15.10 -8.47
CA LEU A 148 12.59 16.16 -9.14
C LEU A 148 13.14 16.44 -10.54
N LEU A 149 14.45 16.70 -10.66
CA LEU A 149 15.09 17.01 -11.93
C LEU A 149 15.02 15.82 -12.90
N SER A 150 15.19 14.59 -12.39
CA SER A 150 15.10 13.37 -13.21
C SER A 150 13.71 13.19 -13.82
N ILE A 151 12.65 13.50 -13.07
CA ILE A 151 11.27 13.42 -13.57
C ILE A 151 10.96 14.55 -14.54
N GLN A 152 11.40 15.79 -14.26
CA GLN A 152 11.16 16.95 -15.13
C GLN A 152 11.77 16.81 -16.52
N HIS A 153 12.92 16.13 -16.64
CA HIS A 153 13.63 15.90 -17.90
C HIS A 153 13.34 14.52 -18.51
N MET A 154 12.39 13.77 -17.94
CA MET A 154 12.03 12.45 -18.43
C MET A 154 11.40 12.57 -19.83
N PRO A 155 11.83 11.77 -20.83
CA PRO A 155 11.21 11.77 -22.15
C PRO A 155 9.72 11.43 -22.08
N SER A 156 8.92 12.00 -22.99
CA SER A 156 7.47 11.76 -23.03
C SER A 156 7.10 10.28 -23.17
N ALA A 157 7.91 9.50 -23.90
CA ALA A 157 7.74 8.05 -24.01
C ALA A 157 7.92 7.34 -22.66
N SER A 158 8.92 7.74 -21.87
CA SER A 158 9.17 7.19 -20.54
C SER A 158 8.09 7.60 -19.54
N LEU A 159 7.58 8.84 -19.61
CA LEU A 159 6.44 9.28 -18.80
C LEU A 159 5.17 8.45 -19.11
N LYS A 160 4.87 8.18 -20.38
CA LYS A 160 3.76 7.29 -20.77
C LYS A 160 3.94 5.88 -20.23
N LEU A 161 5.16 5.35 -20.30
CA LEU A 161 5.50 4.04 -19.72
C LEU A 161 5.33 4.04 -18.19
N MET A 162 5.70 5.13 -17.52
CA MET A 162 5.48 5.29 -16.07
C MET A 162 4.00 5.25 -15.72
N CYS A 163 3.16 6.01 -16.45
CA CYS A 163 1.71 6.00 -16.27
C CYS A 163 1.15 4.59 -16.46
N LEU A 164 1.50 3.90 -17.55
CA LEU A 164 1.06 2.53 -17.80
C LEU A 164 1.36 1.59 -16.62
N CYS A 165 2.56 1.65 -16.06
CA CYS A 165 2.95 0.82 -14.92
C CYS A 165 2.17 1.19 -13.64
N LEU A 166 1.95 2.47 -13.37
CA LEU A 166 1.15 2.94 -12.22
C LEU A 166 -0.30 2.48 -12.34
N GLU A 167 -0.91 2.69 -13.50
CA GLU A 167 -2.26 2.20 -13.80
C GLU A 167 -2.36 0.69 -13.65
N SER A 168 -1.32 -0.01 -14.09
CA SER A 168 -1.25 -1.45 -14.00
C SER A 168 -1.35 -1.93 -12.55
N GLN A 169 -0.66 -1.26 -11.64
CA GLN A 169 -0.71 -1.56 -10.21
C GLN A 169 -2.01 -1.13 -9.54
N PHE A 170 -2.59 0.00 -9.97
CA PHE A 170 -3.92 0.44 -9.52
C PHE A 170 -4.98 -0.63 -9.80
N ASP A 171 -4.95 -1.22 -10.99
CA ASP A 171 -5.88 -2.27 -11.40
C ASP A 171 -5.64 -3.60 -10.66
N SER A 172 -4.39 -3.88 -10.29
CA SER A 172 -4.00 -5.16 -9.68
C SER A 172 -4.13 -5.21 -8.16
N SER A 173 -4.11 -4.07 -7.46
CA SER A 173 -4.08 -4.04 -5.99
C SER A 173 -4.97 -2.94 -5.42
N ILE A 174 -6.13 -3.33 -4.87
CA ILE A 174 -7.06 -2.40 -4.18
C ILE A 174 -6.32 -1.59 -3.10
N VAL A 175 -5.41 -2.23 -2.37
CA VAL A 175 -4.67 -1.64 -1.25
C VAL A 175 -3.77 -0.49 -1.69
N ASP A 176 -3.24 -0.54 -2.92
CA ASP A 176 -2.30 0.47 -3.42
C ASP A 176 -3.00 1.64 -4.11
N ARG A 177 -4.30 1.56 -4.43
CA ARG A 177 -5.00 2.57 -5.24
C ARG A 177 -4.85 4.00 -4.71
N ALA A 178 -5.00 4.20 -3.40
CA ALA A 178 -4.83 5.53 -2.81
C ALA A 178 -3.39 6.06 -2.96
N LEU A 179 -2.41 5.18 -2.81
CA LEU A 179 -0.99 5.52 -3.01
C LEU A 179 -0.74 5.87 -4.48
N ILE A 180 -1.23 5.06 -5.41
CA ILE A 180 -1.05 5.29 -6.86
C ILE A 180 -1.68 6.61 -7.30
N ILE A 181 -2.92 6.92 -6.87
CA ILE A 181 -3.56 8.22 -7.18
C ILE A 181 -2.74 9.38 -6.62
N THR A 182 -2.21 9.25 -5.41
CA THR A 182 -1.34 10.28 -4.83
C THR A 182 -0.09 10.50 -5.70
N ARG A 183 0.52 9.42 -6.19
CA ARG A 183 1.70 9.50 -7.06
C ARG A 183 1.40 10.10 -8.43
N ILE A 184 0.26 9.75 -9.01
CA ILE A 184 -0.23 10.36 -10.26
C ILE A 184 -0.43 11.86 -10.07
N GLN A 185 -1.05 12.29 -8.96
CA GLN A 185 -1.24 13.71 -8.66
C GLN A 185 0.09 14.46 -8.48
N GLN A 186 1.06 13.85 -7.78
CA GLN A 186 2.40 14.40 -7.67
C GLN A 186 3.05 14.55 -9.06
N LEU A 187 2.98 13.50 -9.88
CA LEU A 187 3.52 13.50 -11.23
C LEU A 187 2.92 14.61 -12.10
N THR A 188 1.59 14.78 -12.09
CA THR A 188 0.91 15.90 -12.77
C THR A 188 1.44 17.26 -12.32
N SER A 189 1.75 17.41 -11.03
CA SER A 189 2.27 18.66 -10.48
C SER A 189 3.71 18.94 -10.91
N ILE A 190 4.52 17.90 -11.09
CA ILE A 190 5.95 18.00 -11.47
C ILE A 190 6.11 18.30 -12.97
N VAL A 191 5.25 17.72 -13.81
CA VAL A 191 5.26 17.88 -15.27
C VAL A 191 3.93 18.45 -15.78
N PRO A 192 3.59 19.72 -15.47
CA PRO A 192 2.26 20.30 -15.74
C PRO A 192 1.92 20.40 -17.24
N ASN A 193 2.93 20.36 -18.12
CA ASN A 193 2.76 20.42 -19.56
C ASN A 193 2.48 19.05 -20.21
N VAL A 194 2.46 17.98 -19.41
CA VAL A 194 2.18 16.62 -19.87
C VAL A 194 0.85 16.19 -19.29
N GLU A 195 -0.05 15.71 -20.14
CA GLU A 195 -1.31 15.12 -19.69
C GLU A 195 -1.04 13.76 -19.03
N ILE A 196 -0.89 13.76 -17.71
CA ILE A 196 -0.63 12.56 -16.91
C ILE A 196 -1.94 11.85 -16.53
N LEU A 197 -2.92 12.60 -16.01
CA LEU A 197 -4.24 12.09 -15.64
C LEU A 197 -5.22 12.37 -16.79
N THR A 198 -5.63 11.31 -17.49
CA THR A 198 -6.59 11.43 -18.60
C THR A 198 -8.03 11.18 -18.11
N TRP A 199 -9.00 11.71 -18.86
CA TRP A 199 -10.41 11.40 -18.64
C TRP A 199 -10.70 9.90 -18.84
N GLU A 200 -10.02 9.27 -19.80
CA GLU A 200 -10.14 7.85 -20.09
C GLU A 200 -9.74 6.99 -18.88
N PHE A 201 -8.61 7.34 -18.22
CA PHE A 201 -8.23 6.71 -16.96
C PHE A 201 -9.36 6.82 -15.94
N PHE A 202 -9.87 8.03 -15.69
CA PHE A 202 -10.90 8.22 -14.67
C PHE A 202 -12.16 7.38 -14.95
N ILE A 203 -12.72 7.45 -16.15
CA ILE A 203 -13.96 6.73 -16.49
C ILE A 203 -13.79 5.21 -16.41
N GLN A 204 -12.71 4.66 -17.00
CA GLN A 204 -12.50 3.21 -17.02
C GLN A 204 -12.36 2.63 -15.61
N ARG A 205 -11.74 3.37 -14.69
CA ARG A 205 -11.52 2.90 -13.30
C ARG A 205 -12.71 3.23 -12.41
N PHE A 206 -13.45 4.32 -12.65
CA PHE A 206 -14.65 4.67 -11.91
C PHE A 206 -15.77 3.64 -12.10
N GLU A 207 -15.95 3.12 -13.33
CA GLU A 207 -16.87 2.00 -13.59
C GLU A 207 -16.54 0.77 -12.74
N GLY A 208 -15.28 0.36 -12.71
CA GLY A 208 -14.82 -0.77 -11.91
C GLY A 208 -15.05 -0.55 -10.41
N LEU A 209 -14.70 0.63 -9.91
CA LEU A 209 -14.91 1.02 -8.51
C LEU A 209 -16.38 1.01 -8.11
N ALA A 210 -17.28 1.45 -8.98
CA ALA A 210 -18.72 1.45 -8.72
C ALA A 210 -19.27 0.02 -8.57
N ILE A 211 -18.82 -0.91 -9.43
CA ILE A 211 -19.18 -2.33 -9.36
C ILE A 211 -18.63 -2.96 -8.08
N GLU A 212 -17.35 -2.73 -7.77
CA GLU A 212 -16.70 -3.26 -6.57
C GLU A 212 -17.35 -2.74 -5.27
N SER A 213 -17.67 -1.45 -5.21
CA SER A 213 -18.37 -0.85 -4.07
C SER A 213 -19.72 -1.50 -3.80
N GLN A 214 -20.51 -1.73 -4.86
CA GLN A 214 -21.78 -2.46 -4.75
C GLN A 214 -21.59 -3.91 -4.30
N LEU A 215 -20.54 -4.60 -4.77
CA LEU A 215 -20.24 -5.95 -4.32
C LEU A 215 -19.85 -6.01 -2.84
N LEU A 216 -19.06 -5.04 -2.36
CA LEU A 216 -18.65 -4.95 -0.95
C LEU A 216 -19.78 -4.52 -0.01
N ALA A 217 -20.73 -3.71 -0.49
CA ALA A 217 -21.87 -3.26 0.31
C ALA A 217 -22.96 -4.32 0.48
N LYS A 218 -22.92 -5.41 -0.30
CA LYS A 218 -23.96 -6.44 -0.30
C LYS A 218 -23.82 -7.39 0.89
N ASN A 219 -24.72 -7.21 1.86
CA ASN A 219 -25.04 -8.18 2.92
C ASN A 219 -26.24 -9.08 2.55
N GLY A 220 -26.33 -9.54 1.29
CA GLY A 220 -27.22 -10.66 0.93
C GLY A 220 -28.62 -10.39 0.37
N GLU A 221 -29.07 -9.15 0.14
CA GLU A 221 -30.49 -8.92 -0.25
C GLU A 221 -30.77 -8.43 -1.69
N SER A 222 -29.76 -8.25 -2.55
CA SER A 222 -29.99 -8.00 -3.98
C SER A 222 -28.91 -8.62 -4.87
N ASN A 223 -29.32 -9.50 -5.80
CA ASN A 223 -28.42 -10.21 -6.70
C ASN A 223 -27.88 -9.34 -7.85
N PHE A 224 -28.40 -8.13 -8.04
CA PHE A 224 -28.10 -7.32 -9.22
C PHE A 224 -27.09 -6.20 -8.94
N VAL A 225 -26.01 -6.13 -9.71
CA VAL A 225 -25.04 -5.02 -9.66
C VAL A 225 -25.29 -4.17 -10.89
N HIS A 226 -25.44 -2.86 -10.72
CA HIS A 226 -25.64 -1.95 -11.84
C HIS A 226 -24.29 -1.35 -12.24
N ASP A 227 -23.88 -1.53 -13.50
CA ASP A 227 -22.77 -0.78 -14.06
C ASP A 227 -23.25 0.60 -14.54
N LEU A 228 -22.31 1.54 -14.71
CA LEU A 228 -22.65 2.92 -15.11
C LEU A 228 -23.15 3.01 -16.55
N THR A 229 -22.76 2.05 -17.39
CA THR A 229 -23.17 1.96 -18.79
C THR A 229 -24.52 1.28 -18.99
N HIS A 230 -25.19 0.86 -17.91
CA HIS A 230 -26.46 0.11 -17.97
C HIS A 230 -26.39 -1.06 -18.96
N SER A 231 -25.27 -1.79 -18.95
CA SER A 231 -25.08 -2.94 -19.84
C SER A 231 -26.14 -3.99 -19.55
N ASP A 232 -26.53 -4.72 -20.59
CA ASP A 232 -27.38 -5.90 -20.42
C ASP A 232 -26.68 -6.88 -19.46
N PRO A 233 -27.32 -7.27 -18.35
CA PRO A 233 -26.76 -8.25 -17.40
C PRO A 233 -26.47 -9.62 -18.01
N LEU A 234 -27.09 -9.97 -19.14
CA LEU A 234 -26.77 -11.21 -19.87
C LEU A 234 -25.59 -11.03 -20.84
N SER A 235 -25.11 -9.79 -21.05
CA SER A 235 -24.00 -9.53 -21.94
C SER A 235 -22.68 -10.08 -21.40
N GLU A 236 -21.86 -10.60 -22.31
CA GLU A 236 -20.53 -11.10 -21.97
C GLU A 236 -19.64 -9.99 -21.37
N LEU A 237 -19.79 -8.75 -21.85
CA LEU A 237 -19.07 -7.59 -21.33
C LEU A 237 -19.38 -7.36 -19.85
N TYR A 238 -20.66 -7.33 -19.48
CA TYR A 238 -21.08 -7.18 -18.09
C TYR A 238 -20.55 -8.33 -17.22
N GLN A 239 -20.72 -9.58 -17.67
CA GLN A 239 -20.26 -10.76 -16.92
C GLN A 239 -18.74 -10.75 -16.70
N ARG A 240 -17.96 -10.31 -17.69
CA ARG A 240 -16.50 -10.12 -17.56
C ARG A 240 -16.16 -9.03 -16.56
N LYS A 241 -16.83 -7.87 -16.60
CA LYS A 241 -16.62 -6.78 -15.62
C LYS A 241 -16.89 -7.27 -14.19
N LEU A 242 -18.02 -7.96 -13.98
CA LEU A 242 -18.43 -8.48 -12.69
C LEU A 242 -17.47 -9.55 -12.15
N THR A 243 -17.06 -10.50 -12.99
CA THR A 243 -16.13 -11.58 -12.62
C THR A 243 -14.77 -11.00 -12.23
N ARG A 244 -14.25 -10.04 -13.01
CA ARG A 244 -13.00 -9.33 -12.69
C ARG A 244 -13.10 -8.62 -11.34
N ALA A 245 -14.17 -7.88 -11.09
CA ALA A 245 -14.37 -7.17 -9.82
C ALA A 245 -14.36 -8.14 -8.62
N ARG A 246 -15.05 -9.28 -8.72
CA ARG A 246 -15.04 -10.32 -7.68
C ARG A 246 -13.63 -10.89 -7.44
N GLN A 247 -12.91 -11.24 -8.51
CA GLN A 247 -11.55 -11.75 -8.41
C GLN A 247 -10.60 -10.75 -7.74
N ILE A 248 -10.71 -9.47 -8.03
CA ILE A 248 -9.87 -8.43 -7.40
C ILE A 248 -10.19 -8.32 -5.90
N ILE A 249 -11.47 -8.36 -5.52
CA ILE A 249 -11.90 -8.32 -4.12
C ILE A 249 -11.43 -9.56 -3.36
N GLU A 250 -11.68 -10.77 -3.88
CA GLU A 250 -11.30 -12.04 -3.25
C GLU A 250 -9.79 -12.16 -3.09
N ASN A 251 -9.02 -11.75 -4.11
CA ASN A 251 -7.57 -11.84 -4.06
C ASN A 251 -6.91 -10.65 -3.32
N SER A 252 -7.66 -9.65 -2.88
CA SER A 252 -7.11 -8.40 -2.32
C SER A 252 -6.16 -8.62 -1.13
N CYS A 253 -6.40 -9.63 -0.29
CA CYS A 253 -5.54 -10.00 0.83
C CYS A 253 -4.18 -10.56 0.40
N ASN A 254 -4.16 -11.35 -0.68
CA ASN A 254 -2.96 -12.03 -1.19
C ASN A 254 -2.26 -11.22 -2.29
N ALA A 255 -2.95 -10.25 -2.88
CA ALA A 255 -2.41 -9.40 -3.92
C ALA A 255 -1.17 -8.65 -3.41
N ARG A 256 -0.15 -8.60 -4.26
CA ARG A 256 1.08 -7.91 -3.95
C ARG A 256 0.84 -6.41 -3.80
N SER A 257 1.36 -5.80 -2.73
CA SER A 257 1.09 -4.41 -2.39
C SER A 257 2.34 -3.64 -1.97
N ILE A 258 2.52 -2.47 -2.59
CA ILE A 258 3.56 -1.50 -2.25
C ILE A 258 3.29 -0.95 -0.85
N VAL A 259 2.04 -0.57 -0.54
CA VAL A 259 1.65 -0.04 0.78
C VAL A 259 1.98 -1.02 1.90
N ARG A 260 1.64 -2.32 1.74
CA ARG A 260 1.99 -3.35 2.73
C ARG A 260 3.50 -3.43 2.96
N THR A 261 4.29 -3.32 1.88
CA THR A 261 5.75 -3.35 1.97
C THR A 261 6.32 -2.14 2.70
N LEU A 262 5.74 -0.95 2.48
CA LEU A 262 6.14 0.29 3.16
C LEU A 262 5.77 0.30 4.65
N GLN A 263 4.57 -0.18 5.00
CA GLN A 263 4.09 -0.23 6.38
C GLN A 263 4.98 -1.09 7.28
N ASN A 264 5.49 -2.21 6.76
CA ASN A 264 6.38 -3.09 7.50
C ASN A 264 7.76 -2.48 7.80
N ASN A 265 8.19 -1.48 7.01
CA ASN A 265 9.53 -0.93 7.05
C ASN A 265 9.61 0.50 7.63
N SER A 266 8.55 1.00 8.29
CA SER A 266 8.52 2.25 9.09
C SER A 266 8.78 3.59 8.36
N MET A 267 8.77 3.63 7.03
CA MET A 267 9.00 4.87 6.26
C MET A 267 7.72 5.66 5.98
N CYS A 268 7.17 6.27 7.04
CA CYS A 268 5.94 7.06 6.96
C CYS A 268 6.02 8.24 5.99
N HIS A 269 7.19 8.82 5.69
CA HIS A 269 7.27 9.95 4.75
C HIS A 269 6.94 9.53 3.30
N GLN A 270 7.19 8.27 2.91
CA GLN A 270 6.77 7.74 1.62
C GLN A 270 5.28 7.41 1.59
N LEU A 271 4.63 7.23 2.74
CA LEU A 271 3.17 7.13 2.81
C LEU A 271 2.66 8.57 2.94
N SER A 272 2.00 9.11 1.92
CA SER A 272 1.44 10.47 2.01
C SER A 272 0.74 10.70 3.35
N THR A 273 0.90 11.89 3.94
CA THR A 273 0.25 12.28 5.21
C THR A 273 -1.27 12.11 5.17
N ALA A 274 -1.88 12.09 3.98
CA ALA A 274 -3.30 11.79 3.78
C ALA A 274 -3.65 10.29 3.92
N ILE A 275 -2.70 9.38 3.67
CA ILE A 275 -2.89 7.92 3.71
C ILE A 275 -2.80 7.38 5.15
N PHE A 276 -2.17 8.11 6.08
CA PHE A 276 -2.15 7.76 7.49
C PHE A 276 -3.36 8.34 8.26
N ARG A 277 -4.57 7.95 7.86
CA ARG A 277 -5.61 7.59 8.82
C ARG A 277 -5.74 6.06 8.78
N PRO A 278 -5.47 5.31 9.87
CA PRO A 278 -5.66 3.86 9.88
C PRO A 278 -7.16 3.53 9.90
N SER A 279 -7.88 3.75 8.80
CA SER A 279 -9.31 3.52 8.69
C SER A 279 -9.59 2.15 8.07
N SER A 280 -9.56 1.11 8.91
CA SER A 280 -10.47 -0.06 8.78
C SER A 280 -10.34 -1.01 9.97
N TRP A 281 -9.12 -1.31 10.42
CA TRP A 281 -8.89 -2.21 11.57
C TRP A 281 -8.88 -1.48 12.93
N LYS A 282 -8.43 -0.22 12.98
CA LYS A 282 -8.50 0.58 14.22
C LYS A 282 -9.91 1.05 14.53
N ILE A 283 -10.76 1.32 13.54
CA ILE A 283 -12.16 1.71 13.79
C ILE A 283 -12.94 0.56 14.45
N THR A 284 -12.74 -0.69 14.02
CA THR A 284 -13.40 -1.85 14.65
C THR A 284 -12.84 -2.17 16.04
N ALA A 285 -11.55 -1.92 16.28
CA ALA A 285 -10.92 -2.10 17.60
C ALA A 285 -11.26 -0.95 18.57
N GLU A 286 -11.27 0.30 18.12
CA GLU A 286 -11.63 1.49 18.89
C GLU A 286 -13.14 1.53 19.15
N LEU A 287 -14.00 1.10 18.21
CA LEU A 287 -15.44 0.94 18.49
C LEU A 287 -15.69 -0.15 19.53
N LYS A 288 -14.99 -1.30 19.44
CA LYS A 288 -15.07 -2.35 20.48
C LYS A 288 -14.49 -1.90 21.82
N TYR A 289 -13.40 -1.13 21.81
CA TYR A 289 -12.77 -0.60 23.02
C TYR A 289 -13.62 0.52 23.66
N ASP A 290 -14.19 1.43 22.87
CA ASP A 290 -15.10 2.48 23.36
C ASP A 290 -16.46 1.92 23.78
N GLU A 291 -16.93 0.82 23.18
CA GLU A 291 -18.12 0.11 23.64
C GLU A 291 -17.85 -0.64 24.96
N MET A 292 -16.68 -1.28 25.09
CA MET A 292 -16.21 -1.92 26.34
C MET A 292 -16.00 -0.88 27.45
N LYS A 293 -15.44 0.29 27.12
CA LYS A 293 -15.23 1.44 28.03
C LYS A 293 -16.55 2.11 28.42
N ARG A 294 -17.51 2.24 27.49
CA ARG A 294 -18.88 2.70 27.81
C ARG A 294 -19.62 1.72 28.70
N ARG A 295 -19.53 0.41 28.45
CA ARG A 295 -20.12 -0.63 29.33
C ARG A 295 -19.51 -0.64 30.73
N THR A 296 -18.19 -0.53 30.85
CA THR A 296 -17.51 -0.48 32.16
C THR A 296 -17.80 0.81 32.92
N ASN A 297 -17.82 1.97 32.24
CA ASN A 297 -18.20 3.23 32.88
C ASN A 297 -19.68 3.26 33.31
N ALA A 298 -20.58 2.66 32.52
CA ALA A 298 -21.98 2.48 32.91
C ALA A 298 -22.13 1.55 34.12
N LEU A 299 -21.35 0.46 34.19
CA LEU A 299 -21.27 -0.45 35.35
C LEU A 299 -20.72 0.24 36.61
N ILE A 300 -19.69 1.07 36.47
CA ILE A 300 -19.09 1.84 37.58
C ILE A 300 -20.06 2.93 38.06
N SER A 301 -20.75 3.61 37.13
CA SER A 301 -21.80 4.60 37.44
C SER A 301 -22.99 3.95 38.14
N GLY A 302 -23.44 2.77 37.67
CA GLY A 302 -24.46 1.97 38.32
C GLY A 302 -24.07 1.55 39.74
N ARG A 303 -22.84 1.05 39.93
CA ARG A 303 -22.32 0.70 41.27
C ARG A 303 -22.19 1.91 42.21
N LYS A 304 -21.90 3.10 41.71
CA LYS A 304 -21.91 4.34 42.51
C LYS A 304 -23.32 4.75 42.91
N LYS A 305 -24.29 4.70 41.97
CA LYS A 305 -25.69 5.00 42.25
C LYS A 305 -26.31 4.02 43.25
N ILE A 306 -26.02 2.72 43.12
CA ILE A 306 -26.46 1.69 44.07
C ILE A 306 -25.83 1.92 45.45
N ARG A 307 -24.53 2.21 45.54
CA ARG A 307 -23.91 2.56 46.83
C ARG A 307 -24.55 3.80 47.46
N HIS A 308 -24.84 4.83 46.67
CA HIS A 308 -25.49 6.03 47.17
C HIS A 308 -26.91 5.74 47.68
N LEU A 309 -27.69 4.94 46.95
CA LEU A 309 -29.00 4.46 47.40
C LEU A 309 -28.90 3.62 48.68
N VAL A 310 -27.96 2.70 48.79
CA VAL A 310 -27.74 1.90 50.00
C VAL A 310 -27.35 2.78 51.19
N THR A 311 -26.52 3.82 50.96
CA THR A 311 -26.18 4.80 52.00
C THR A 311 -27.39 5.62 52.41
N ILE A 312 -28.19 6.10 51.46
CA ILE A 312 -29.44 6.82 51.74
C ILE A 312 -30.41 5.93 52.51
N VAL A 313 -30.58 4.67 52.13
CA VAL A 313 -31.45 3.72 52.83
C VAL A 313 -30.94 3.46 54.24
N LYS A 314 -29.62 3.34 54.45
CA LYS A 314 -29.01 3.23 55.80
C LYS A 314 -29.20 4.50 56.64
N VAL A 315 -29.07 5.67 56.03
CA VAL A 315 -29.33 6.95 56.71
C VAL A 315 -30.81 7.07 57.06
N ILE A 316 -31.72 6.75 56.15
CA ILE A 316 -33.16 6.78 56.42
C ILE A 316 -33.56 5.74 57.46
N SER A 317 -32.98 4.54 57.46
CA SER A 317 -33.28 3.51 58.46
C SER A 317 -32.75 3.90 59.85
N THR A 318 -31.54 4.47 59.94
CA THR A 318 -30.99 5.02 61.19
C THR A 318 -31.76 6.27 61.67
N TRP A 319 -32.23 7.12 60.75
CA TRP A 319 -33.04 8.29 61.08
C TRP A 319 -34.47 7.92 61.50
N LYS A 320 -35.07 6.88 60.88
CA LYS A 320 -36.33 6.29 61.35
C LYS A 320 -36.17 5.64 62.72
N LEU A 321 -35.06 4.93 62.97
CA LEU A 321 -34.75 4.39 64.30
C LEU A 321 -34.61 5.52 65.33
N SER A 322 -33.91 6.60 64.97
CA SER A 322 -33.72 7.78 65.82
C SER A 322 -35.03 8.52 66.09
N LYS A 323 -35.93 8.63 65.11
CA LYS A 323 -37.27 9.19 65.30
C LYS A 323 -38.18 8.30 66.15
N HIS A 324 -38.05 6.99 66.03
CA HIS A 324 -38.75 6.05 66.91
C HIS A 324 -38.22 6.13 68.34
N LEU A 325 -36.91 6.25 68.54
CA LEU A 325 -36.29 6.50 69.84
C LEU A 325 -36.70 7.86 70.43
N GLN A 326 -36.75 8.92 69.62
CA GLN A 326 -37.22 10.24 70.04
C GLN A 326 -38.72 10.28 70.37
N SER A 327 -39.57 9.50 69.65
CA SER A 327 -40.99 9.39 70.01
C SER A 327 -41.18 8.56 71.27
N PHE A 328 -40.39 7.50 71.50
CA PHE A 328 -40.38 6.76 72.75
C PHE A 328 -39.95 7.63 73.95
N THR A 329 -38.91 8.45 73.81
CA THR A 329 -38.50 9.39 74.87
C THR A 329 -39.51 10.51 75.10
N ASN A 330 -40.20 10.99 74.05
CA ASN A 330 -41.24 12.02 74.20
C ASN A 330 -42.55 11.47 74.80
N VAL A 331 -42.85 10.18 74.62
CA VAL A 331 -43.96 9.50 75.31
C VAL A 331 -43.63 9.28 76.79
N LEU A 332 -42.38 8.91 77.13
CA LEU A 332 -41.90 8.81 78.52
C LEU A 332 -41.84 10.17 79.24
N ALA A 333 -41.52 11.26 78.53
CA ALA A 333 -41.52 12.62 79.08
C ALA A 333 -42.93 13.22 79.25
N ARG A 334 -43.94 12.71 78.53
CA ARG A 334 -45.35 13.10 78.69
C ARG A 334 -46.11 12.26 79.72
N SER A 335 -45.59 11.09 80.11
CA SER A 335 -46.13 10.31 81.23
C SER A 335 -45.57 10.71 82.59
N THR A 336 -44.66 11.70 82.66
CA THR A 336 -44.02 12.19 83.89
C THR A 336 -44.40 13.62 84.29
N THR A 337 -45.35 14.26 83.59
CA THR A 337 -45.87 15.60 83.94
C THR A 337 -47.35 15.61 84.35
N ASN A 338 -47.88 14.45 84.80
CA ASN A 338 -49.21 14.33 85.39
C ASN A 338 -49.21 13.55 86.73
N CYS A 339 -48.19 13.75 87.56
CA CYS A 339 -48.22 13.46 89.01
C CYS A 339 -47.10 14.23 89.72
N MET A 340 -47.48 15.21 90.53
CA MET A 340 -46.73 15.92 91.59
C MET A 340 -45.55 16.82 91.19
#